data_AF-A0A2E2Q5P0-F1
#
_entry.id   AF-A0A2E2Q5P0-F1
#
_cell.length_a   1.000
_cell.length_b   1.000
_cell.length_c   1.000
_cell.angle_alpha   90.00
_cell.angle_beta   90.00
_cell.angle_gamma   90.00
#
_symmetry.space_group_name_H-M   'P 1'
#
loop_
_entity.id
_entity.type
_entity.pdbx_description
1 polymer ?
#
loop_
_entity_poly.entity_id
_entity_poly.type
_entity_poly.pdbx_seq_one_letter_code
_entity_poly.pdbx_strand_id
1 'polypeptide(L)' 'MASYDDLSTVSQMHDDCTATRSTLERHLARAAGRATRPAPSILFADYPREVQKRDIEVGEAAQRIANALSLHLD' A
#
# COMPACT_ATOMS: atom_id res chain seq x y z
N MET A 1 -1.30 14.39 -34.42
CA MET A 1 -0.32 13.46 -33.81
C MET A 1 -1.10 12.24 -33.36
N ALA A 2 -0.84 11.06 -33.90
CA ALA A 2 -1.71 9.90 -33.72
C ALA A 2 -1.44 9.21 -32.37
N SER A 3 -2.50 8.70 -31.73
CA SER A 3 -2.50 8.04 -30.40
C SER A 3 -1.53 6.85 -30.25
N TYR A 4 -0.95 6.35 -31.33
CA TYR A 4 -0.02 5.21 -31.32
C TYR A 4 1.45 5.63 -31.12
N ASP A 5 1.79 6.91 -31.28
CA ASP A 5 3.15 7.43 -31.05
C ASP A 5 3.51 7.56 -29.55
N ASP A 6 2.54 7.40 -28.65
CA ASP A 6 2.72 7.49 -27.20
C ASP A 6 2.84 6.11 -26.53
N LEU A 7 2.94 5.03 -27.32
CA LEU A 7 3.07 3.69 -26.78
C LEU A 7 4.51 3.41 -26.35
N SER A 8 4.66 2.90 -25.13
CA SER A 8 5.91 2.35 -24.64
C SER A 8 6.40 1.24 -25.57
N THR A 9 7.72 1.13 -25.72
CA THR A 9 8.32 0.01 -26.46
C THR A 9 8.02 -1.32 -25.76
N VAL A 10 8.05 -2.42 -26.52
CA VAL A 10 7.83 -3.77 -25.96
C VAL A 10 8.78 -4.08 -24.79
N SER A 11 10.03 -3.61 -24.86
CA SER A 11 11.00 -3.76 -23.77
C SER A 11 10.54 -3.03 -22.50
N GLN A 12 10.10 -1.79 -22.63
CA GLN A 12 9.60 -1.00 -21.50
C GLN A 12 8.37 -1.64 -20.86
N MET A 13 7.43 -2.13 -21.67
CA MET A 13 6.25 -2.85 -21.16
C MET A 13 6.63 -4.12 -20.41
N HIS A 14 7.61 -4.89 -20.91
CA HIS A 14 8.11 -6.08 -20.23
C HIS A 14 8.76 -5.76 -18.88
N ASP A 15 9.56 -4.70 -18.84
CA ASP A 15 10.22 -4.23 -17.63
C ASP A 15 9.20 -3.75 -16.59
N ASP A 16 8.17 -3.02 -17.02
CA ASP A 16 7.05 -2.58 -16.17
C ASP A 16 6.28 -3.78 -15.58
N CYS A 17 6.01 -4.81 -16.39
CA CYS A 17 5.38 -6.04 -15.91
C CYS A 17 6.24 -6.74 -14.85
N THR A 18 7.56 -6.81 -15.07
CA THR A 18 8.51 -7.44 -14.14
C THR A 18 8.60 -6.66 -12.83
N ALA A 19 8.71 -5.34 -12.91
CA ALA A 19 8.72 -4.44 -11.76
C ALA A 19 7.40 -4.53 -10.95
N THR A 20 6.27 -4.55 -11.65
CA THR A 20 4.94 -4.71 -11.05
C THR A 20 4.82 -6.04 -10.32
N ARG A 21 5.19 -7.14 -10.98
CA ARG A 21 5.14 -8.49 -10.39
C ARG A 21 5.96 -8.56 -9.11
N SER A 22 7.24 -8.15 -9.15
CA SER A 22 8.14 -8.22 -7.99
C SER A 22 7.64 -7.34 -6.83
N THR A 23 6.99 -6.22 -7.13
CA THR A 23 6.36 -5.36 -6.14
C THR A 23 5.14 -6.03 -5.52
N LEU A 24 4.21 -6.53 -6.34
CA LEU A 24 3.02 -7.21 -5.86
C LEU A 24 3.35 -8.44 -5.01
N GLU A 25 4.27 -9.30 -5.44
CA GLU A 25 4.69 -10.48 -4.66
C GLU A 25 5.15 -10.10 -3.25
N ARG A 26 6.00 -9.07 -3.14
CA ARG A 26 6.48 -8.56 -1.85
C ARG A 26 5.36 -7.98 -0.99
N HIS A 27 4.44 -7.23 -1.57
CA HIS A 27 3.33 -6.63 -0.82
C HIS A 27 2.29 -7.67 -0.39
N LEU A 28 1.98 -8.63 -1.25
CA LEU A 28 1.04 -9.72 -0.97
C LEU A 28 1.57 -10.64 0.13
N ALA A 29 2.86 -10.98 0.13
CA ALA A 29 3.45 -11.76 1.22
C ALA A 29 3.33 -11.05 2.59
N ARG A 30 3.55 -9.73 2.61
CA ARG A 30 3.36 -8.91 3.82
C ARG A 30 1.89 -8.82 4.23
N ALA A 31 0.98 -8.68 3.27
CA ALA A 31 -0.46 -8.60 3.53
C ALA A 31 -0.98 -9.92 4.09
N ALA A 32 -0.59 -11.06 3.51
CA ALA A 32 -0.96 -12.39 3.98
C ALA A 32 -0.53 -12.60 5.44
N GLY A 33 0.73 -12.30 5.78
CA GLY A 33 1.20 -12.43 7.17
C GLY A 33 0.48 -11.50 8.16
N ARG A 34 0.04 -10.33 7.72
CA ARG A 34 -0.75 -9.40 8.55
C ARG A 34 -2.19 -9.86 8.72
N ALA A 35 -2.80 -10.41 7.67
CA ALA A 35 -4.18 -10.89 7.68
C ALA A 35 -4.36 -12.11 8.59
N THR A 36 -3.32 -12.95 8.73
CA THR A 36 -3.36 -14.14 9.59
C THR A 36 -2.87 -13.90 11.01
N ARG A 37 -2.32 -12.72 11.32
CA ARG A 37 -1.80 -12.41 12.64
C ARG A 37 -2.97 -12.23 13.62
N PRO A 38 -2.93 -12.82 14.83
CA PRO A 38 -3.95 -12.55 15.84
C PRO A 38 -3.98 -11.06 16.20
N ALA A 39 -5.18 -10.57 16.51
CA ALA A 39 -5.36 -9.20 16.98
C ALA A 39 -4.48 -8.94 18.23
N PRO A 40 -3.92 -7.73 18.39
CA PRO A 40 -3.22 -7.37 19.61
C PRO A 40 -4.19 -7.42 20.80
N SER A 41 -3.65 -7.68 22.01
CA SER A 41 -4.47 -7.67 23.21
C SER A 41 -4.99 -6.26 23.51
N ILE A 42 -6.15 -6.19 24.17
CA ILE A 42 -6.74 -4.96 24.69
C ILE A 42 -6.62 -4.87 26.21
N LEU A 43 -6.05 -5.88 26.85
CA LEU A 43 -5.95 -5.95 28.30
C LEU A 43 -4.79 -5.09 28.80
N PHE A 44 -5.03 -4.32 29.85
CA PHE A 44 -3.99 -3.52 30.50
C PHE A 44 -2.85 -4.40 31.05
N ALA A 45 -3.14 -5.61 31.52
CA ALA A 45 -2.13 -6.54 32.04
C ALA A 45 -1.06 -6.88 30.99
N ASP A 46 -1.42 -6.89 29.70
CA ASP A 46 -0.51 -7.17 28.59
C ASP A 46 0.27 -5.92 28.13
N TYR A 47 -0.18 -4.73 28.53
CA TYR A 47 0.43 -3.42 28.24
C TYR A 47 0.36 -2.50 29.48
N PRO A 48 1.12 -2.77 30.56
CA PRO A 48 0.96 -2.11 31.86
C PRO A 48 1.61 -0.71 31.91
N ARG A 49 1.62 -0.02 30.77
CA ARG A 49 2.09 1.34 30.57
C ARG A 49 1.49 1.88 29.28
N GLU A 50 1.45 3.19 29.15
CA GLU A 50 1.05 3.81 27.91
C GLU A 50 2.01 3.41 26.77
N VAL A 51 1.44 2.93 25.67
CA VAL A 51 2.17 2.60 24.44
C VAL A 51 1.85 3.67 23.42
N GLN A 52 2.87 4.45 23.04
CA GLN A 52 2.72 5.49 22.03
C GLN A 52 2.21 4.87 20.72
N LYS A 53 1.10 5.42 20.21
CA LYS A 53 0.62 5.05 18.87
C LYS A 53 1.61 5.55 17.83
N ARG A 54 1.77 4.79 16.76
CA ARG A 54 2.59 5.22 15.64
C ARG A 54 1.90 6.39 14.96
N ASP A 55 2.61 7.50 14.79
CA ASP A 55 2.14 8.61 13.98
C ASP A 55 2.12 8.18 12.51
N ILE A 56 1.00 8.45 11.84
CA ILE A 56 0.79 8.13 10.43
C ILE A 56 0.43 9.44 9.75
N GLU A 57 1.30 9.87 8.82
CA GLU A 57 1.05 11.06 8.02
C GLU A 57 0.30 10.69 6.74
N VAL A 58 -0.75 11.43 6.43
CA VAL A 58 -1.46 11.31 5.15
C VAL A 58 -0.66 12.07 4.09
N GLY A 59 0.11 11.34 3.30
CA GLY A 59 0.83 11.92 2.17
C GLY A 59 -0.08 12.31 1.01
N GLU A 60 0.40 13.20 0.14
CA GLU A 60 -0.34 13.67 -1.05
C GLU A 60 -0.85 12.50 -1.91
N ALA A 61 -0.04 11.47 -2.12
CA ALA A 61 -0.43 10.29 -2.89
C ALA A 61 -1.60 9.52 -2.26
N ALA A 62 -1.65 9.42 -0.93
CA ALA A 62 -2.75 8.77 -0.22
C ALA A 62 -4.04 9.59 -0.36
N GLN A 63 -3.95 10.92 -0.27
CA GLN A 63 -5.09 11.81 -0.49
C GLN A 63 -5.64 11.68 -1.92
N ARG A 64 -4.76 11.60 -2.93
CA ARG A 64 -5.18 11.40 -4.33
C ARG A 64 -5.93 10.07 -4.51
N ILE A 65 -5.44 8.99 -3.89
CA ILE A 65 -6.10 7.69 -3.92
C ILE A 65 -7.46 7.76 -3.22
N ALA A 66 -7.54 8.38 -2.04
CA ALA A 66 -8.78 8.52 -1.30
C ALA A 66 -9.85 9.29 -2.09
N ASN A 67 -9.48 10.41 -2.71
CA ASN A 67 -10.37 11.17 -3.57
C ASN A 67 -10.90 10.32 -4.74
N ALA A 68 -10.04 9.54 -5.39
CA ALA A 68 -10.44 8.63 -6.46
C ALA A 68 -11.41 7.53 -6.00
N LEU A 69 -11.30 7.11 -4.74
CA LEU A 69 -12.17 6.11 -4.11
C LEU A 69 -13.37 6.73 -3.37
N SER A 70 -13.56 8.06 -3.44
CA SER A 70 -14.58 8.80 -2.67
C SER A 70 -14.50 8.59 -1.15
N LEU A 71 -13.29 8.33 -0.65
CA LEU A 71 -12.98 8.24 0.77
C LEU A 71 -12.55 9.62 1.27
N HIS A 72 -13.07 10.04 2.44
CA HIS A 72 -12.58 11.23 3.13
C HIS A 72 -11.56 10.80 4.17
N LEU A 73 -10.34 11.30 4.05
CA LEU A 73 -9.29 11.14 5.05
C LEU A 73 -9.28 12.42 5.89
N ASP A 74 -9.64 12.30 7.16
CA ASP A 74 -9.54 13.35 8.18
C ASP A 74 -8.15 13.35 8.85
#